data_AF-A0A1B1AZ02-F1
#
_entry.id   AF-A0A1B1AZ02-F1
#
_cell.length_a   1.000
_cell.length_b   1.000
_cell.length_c   1.000
_cell.angle_alpha   90.00
_cell.angle_beta   90.00
_cell.angle_gamma   90.00
#
_symmetry.space_group_name_H-M   'P 1'
#
loop_
_entity.id
_entity.type
_entity.pdbx_description
1 polymer ?
#
loop_
_entity_poly.entity_id
_entity_poly.type
_entity_poly.pdbx_seq_one_letter_code
_entity_poly.pdbx_strand_id
1 'polypeptide(L)'
;MLELEFTTEDLALTRLAISPLWEAIASLRVLTLQEGHALHGPWLAAVRPRLARARLDLRPVTEVITPRVAAFVAPAPVTAAPDIRLELAAMRTHPVEGIQADLEVLGLPRYADPVAAIEQVVTTIEAYWELAVAPYWPRIRAVLEADVRHRAFLLSTGGSRQLFSDLDPNLRWEDGRLGVRLRNNLSGTVELDGRGLVLAPSAFAWPRVSLLTAPPWQPLLRYPARGTATIWESRPAVPSHALARVIGRPKARLLTLLHEPATTTQLAALTGLTVGGASQHLTALRDAGLVRPTRIGRSILYARTETAEALMAEASEH
;
A
#
# COMPACT_ATOMS: atom_id res chain seq x y z
N MET A 1 -20.92 15.15 -11.16
CA MET A 1 -21.01 13.85 -10.45
C MET A 1 -20.94 12.79 -11.52
N LEU A 2 -20.00 11.87 -11.37
CA LEU A 2 -19.82 10.78 -12.32
C LEU A 2 -20.63 9.57 -11.83
N GLU A 3 -21.28 8.85 -12.73
CA GLU A 3 -22.08 7.68 -12.39
C GLU A 3 -21.50 6.46 -13.08
N LEU A 4 -21.24 5.39 -12.32
CA LEU A 4 -20.86 4.09 -12.86
C LEU A 4 -22.10 3.21 -12.90
N GLU A 5 -22.46 2.72 -14.08
CA GLU A 5 -23.57 1.79 -14.24
C GLU A 5 -23.07 0.35 -14.11
N PHE A 6 -23.71 -0.42 -13.22
CA PHE A 6 -23.37 -1.81 -13.00
C PHE A 6 -24.41 -2.72 -13.63
N THR A 7 -23.95 -3.66 -14.44
CA THR A 7 -24.69 -4.90 -14.69
C THR A 7 -24.54 -5.86 -13.51
N THR A 8 -25.30 -6.96 -13.51
CA THR A 8 -25.11 -8.05 -12.55
C THR A 8 -23.75 -8.72 -12.69
N GLU A 9 -23.21 -8.78 -13.92
CA GLU A 9 -21.87 -9.31 -14.20
C GLU A 9 -20.80 -8.39 -13.60
N ASP A 10 -20.94 -7.08 -13.74
CA ASP A 10 -20.03 -6.11 -13.15
C ASP A 10 -19.98 -6.20 -11.62
N LEU A 11 -21.14 -6.38 -11.00
CA LEU A 11 -21.22 -6.62 -9.56
C LEU A 11 -20.50 -7.91 -9.15
N ALA A 12 -20.66 -8.99 -9.92
CA ALA A 12 -19.98 -10.26 -9.66
C ALA A 12 -18.46 -10.17 -9.84
N LEU A 13 -17.98 -9.30 -10.73
CA LEU A 13 -16.57 -9.05 -11.00
C LEU A 13 -15.97 -7.92 -10.15
N THR A 14 -16.76 -7.33 -9.26
CA THR A 14 -16.28 -6.34 -8.29
C THR A 14 -15.44 -7.02 -7.23
N ARG A 15 -14.21 -6.53 -7.03
CA ARG A 15 -13.24 -7.16 -6.12
C ARG A 15 -12.35 -6.15 -5.43
N LEU A 16 -11.79 -6.56 -4.29
CA LEU A 16 -10.76 -5.80 -3.58
C LEU A 16 -9.37 -6.20 -4.07
N ALA A 17 -8.45 -5.23 -4.16
CA ALA A 17 -7.06 -5.51 -4.50
C ALA A 17 -6.08 -4.54 -3.82
N ILE A 18 -4.93 -5.04 -3.39
CA ILE A 18 -3.83 -4.26 -2.82
C ILE A 18 -2.75 -4.13 -3.89
N SER A 19 -2.45 -2.92 -4.34
CA SER A 19 -1.49 -2.65 -5.42
C SER A 19 -0.25 -1.90 -4.90
N PRO A 20 0.92 -2.59 -4.80
CA PRO A 20 2.22 -1.94 -4.58
C PRO A 20 2.51 -0.76 -5.52
N LEU A 21 2.22 -0.90 -6.82
CA LEU A 21 2.46 0.12 -7.83
C LEU A 21 1.62 1.36 -7.55
N TRP A 22 0.32 1.20 -7.27
CA TRP A 22 -0.53 2.34 -6.90
C TRP A 22 -0.06 3.03 -5.62
N GLU A 23 0.48 2.28 -4.65
CA GLU A 23 1.06 2.87 -3.44
C GLU A 23 2.33 3.67 -3.74
N ALA A 24 3.20 3.20 -4.64
CA ALA A 24 4.36 3.95 -5.11
C ALA A 24 3.97 5.25 -5.83
N ILE A 25 2.98 5.20 -6.71
CA ILE A 25 2.48 6.37 -7.44
C ILE A 25 1.81 7.36 -6.49
N ALA A 26 0.99 6.87 -5.55
CA ALA A 26 0.34 7.73 -4.55
C ALA A 26 1.36 8.36 -3.60
N SER A 27 2.38 7.63 -3.16
CA SER A 27 3.44 8.18 -2.29
C SER A 27 4.32 9.19 -3.04
N LEU A 28 4.58 8.98 -4.34
CA LEU A 28 5.26 9.97 -5.19
C LEU A 28 4.48 11.29 -5.22
N ARG A 29 3.16 11.25 -5.37
CA ARG A 29 2.31 12.46 -5.34
C ARG A 29 2.42 13.20 -4.00
N VAL A 30 2.41 12.48 -2.88
CA VAL A 30 2.62 13.07 -1.55
C VAL A 30 4.00 13.75 -1.47
N LEU A 31 5.01 13.15 -2.09
CA LEU A 31 6.38 13.68 -2.10
C LEU A 31 6.52 14.95 -2.98
N THR A 32 5.90 14.98 -4.16
CA THR A 32 6.15 15.95 -5.24
C THR A 32 5.11 17.07 -5.32
N LEU A 33 3.83 16.75 -5.20
CA LEU A 33 2.74 17.73 -5.33
C LEU A 33 2.50 18.52 -4.05
N GLN A 34 3.26 18.22 -2.99
CA GLN A 34 3.07 18.77 -1.65
C GLN A 34 1.60 18.76 -1.23
N GLU A 35 0.85 17.71 -1.60
CA GLU A 35 -0.39 17.30 -0.95
C GLU A 35 -0.07 16.77 0.48
N GLY A 36 0.88 17.44 1.16
CA GLY A 36 1.61 17.00 2.33
C GLY A 36 0.73 17.08 3.56
N HIS A 37 -0.07 16.04 3.74
CA HIS A 37 -0.79 15.82 4.98
C HIS A 37 0.20 15.56 6.10
N ALA A 38 0.01 16.24 7.23
CA ALA A 38 0.82 16.09 8.45
C ALA A 38 1.03 14.60 8.84
N LEU A 39 0.08 13.74 8.46
CA LEU A 39 0.12 12.30 8.58
C LEU A 39 1.43 11.68 8.06
N HIS A 40 1.87 12.05 6.86
CA HIS A 40 3.04 11.45 6.21
C HIS A 40 4.35 12.15 6.56
N GLY A 41 4.33 13.12 7.48
CA GLY A 41 5.51 13.88 7.91
C GLY A 41 6.70 13.00 8.32
N PRO A 42 6.53 11.99 9.19
CA PRO A 42 7.62 11.09 9.58
C PRO A 42 8.20 10.29 8.41
N TRP A 43 7.35 9.82 7.49
CA TRP A 43 7.78 9.12 6.28
C TRP A 43 8.57 10.05 5.35
N LEU A 44 8.06 11.27 5.10
CA LEU A 44 8.75 12.28 4.28
C LEU A 44 10.12 12.63 4.85
N ALA A 45 10.23 12.82 6.17
CA ALA A 45 11.49 13.13 6.86
C ALA A 45 12.52 11.99 6.71
N ALA A 46 12.07 10.73 6.70
CA ALA A 46 12.95 9.58 6.52
C ALA A 46 13.36 9.33 5.06
N VAL A 47 12.43 9.53 4.12
CA VAL A 47 12.63 9.19 2.69
C VAL A 47 13.39 10.27 1.92
N ARG A 48 13.12 11.56 2.16
CA ARG A 48 13.77 12.66 1.41
C ARG A 48 15.31 12.56 1.44
N PRO A 49 15.98 12.34 2.59
CA PRO A 49 17.43 12.17 2.63
C PRO A 49 17.94 10.91 1.92
N ARG A 50 17.15 9.82 1.88
CA ARG A 50 17.54 8.58 1.18
C ARG A 50 17.57 8.79 -0.33
N LEU A 51 16.51 9.39 -0.87
CA LEU A 51 16.42 9.73 -2.29
C LEU A 51 17.54 10.69 -2.72
N ALA A 52 17.82 11.71 -1.90
CA ALA A 52 18.90 12.67 -2.16
C ALA A 52 20.28 11.99 -2.19
N ARG A 53 20.56 11.06 -1.26
CA ARG A 53 21.82 10.30 -1.24
C ARG A 53 21.95 9.36 -2.45
N ALA A 54 20.85 8.74 -2.87
CA ALA A 54 20.82 7.88 -4.04
C ALA A 54 20.94 8.65 -5.37
N ARG A 55 20.75 9.99 -5.34
CA ARG A 55 20.71 10.85 -6.53
C ARG A 55 19.73 10.33 -7.60
N LEU A 56 18.61 9.76 -7.14
CA LEU A 56 17.61 9.20 -8.03
C LEU A 56 16.90 10.33 -8.79
N ASP A 57 16.98 10.28 -10.12
CA ASP A 57 16.24 11.19 -10.98
C ASP A 57 14.79 10.72 -11.13
N LEU A 58 13.87 11.46 -10.50
CA LEU A 58 12.43 11.15 -10.54
C LEU A 58 11.72 11.76 -11.74
N ARG A 59 12.38 12.62 -12.54
CA ARG A 59 11.77 13.32 -13.68
C ARG A 59 10.97 12.42 -14.62
N PRO A 60 11.48 11.23 -15.04
CA PRO A 60 10.76 10.37 -15.97
C PRO A 60 9.35 10.01 -15.50
N VAL A 61 9.18 9.86 -14.19
CA VAL A 61 7.89 9.49 -13.58
C VAL A 61 7.08 10.74 -13.23
N THR A 62 7.71 11.79 -12.71
CA THR A 62 6.97 13.00 -12.30
C THR A 62 6.40 13.80 -13.46
N GLU A 63 6.97 13.68 -14.66
CA GLU A 63 6.44 14.30 -15.88
C GLU A 63 5.09 13.72 -16.31
N VAL A 64 4.79 12.47 -15.92
CA VAL A 64 3.54 11.76 -16.24
C VAL A 64 2.59 11.58 -15.05
N ILE A 65 3.07 11.82 -13.83
CA ILE A 65 2.22 11.95 -12.64
C ILE A 65 1.75 13.41 -12.55
N THR A 66 0.68 13.73 -13.29
CA THR A 66 -0.05 14.99 -13.17
C THR A 66 -1.16 14.86 -12.10
N PRO A 67 -2.00 15.88 -11.84
CA PRO A 67 -3.21 15.69 -11.04
C PRO A 67 -4.11 14.53 -11.52
N ARG A 68 -3.99 14.17 -12.81
CA ARG A 68 -4.53 12.94 -13.41
C ARG A 68 -3.36 11.96 -13.65
N VAL A 69 -3.54 10.71 -13.23
CA VAL A 69 -2.54 9.65 -13.46
C VAL A 69 -2.84 9.01 -14.81
N ALA A 70 -1.83 8.93 -15.68
CA ALA A 70 -1.94 8.20 -16.95
C ALA A 70 -2.25 6.72 -16.68
N ALA A 71 -3.20 6.13 -17.39
CA ALA A 71 -3.63 4.76 -17.13
C ALA A 71 -2.47 3.77 -17.34
N PHE A 72 -1.57 4.06 -18.30
CA PHE A 72 -0.40 3.25 -18.57
C PHE A 72 0.63 3.23 -17.44
N VAL A 73 0.65 4.22 -16.54
CA VAL A 73 1.63 4.31 -15.43
C VAL A 73 1.15 3.57 -14.18
N ALA A 74 -0.16 3.33 -14.08
CA ALA A 74 -0.76 2.65 -12.95
C ALA A 74 -1.99 1.86 -13.41
N PRO A 75 -1.78 0.75 -14.15
CA PRO A 75 -2.88 -0.10 -14.58
C PRO A 75 -3.64 -0.68 -13.37
N ALA A 76 -4.86 -1.17 -13.59
CA ALA A 76 -5.57 -1.92 -12.56
C ALA A 76 -4.81 -3.22 -12.25
N PRO A 77 -4.66 -3.60 -10.96
CA PRO A 77 -3.93 -4.80 -10.58
C PRO A 77 -4.64 -6.04 -11.11
N VAL A 78 -3.92 -6.91 -11.83
CA VAL A 78 -4.48 -8.12 -12.45
C VAL A 78 -4.90 -9.20 -11.44
N THR A 79 -4.34 -9.17 -10.23
CA THR A 79 -4.70 -10.08 -9.13
C THR A 79 -5.08 -9.28 -7.88
N ALA A 80 -5.54 -9.97 -6.82
CA ALA A 80 -5.95 -9.30 -5.57
C ALA A 80 -4.76 -8.76 -4.75
N ALA A 81 -3.56 -9.33 -4.90
CA ALA A 81 -2.38 -8.90 -4.16
C ALA A 81 -1.10 -9.20 -4.97
N PRO A 82 -0.90 -8.53 -6.12
CA PRO A 82 0.33 -8.68 -6.89
C PRO A 82 1.55 -8.20 -6.09
N ASP A 83 2.73 -8.69 -6.46
CA ASP A 83 3.97 -8.02 -6.07
C ASP A 83 4.30 -6.88 -7.04
N ILE A 84 5.21 -5.99 -6.64
CA ILE A 84 5.60 -4.84 -7.47
C ILE A 84 6.16 -5.26 -8.82
N ARG A 85 6.87 -6.40 -8.90
CA ARG A 85 7.49 -6.88 -10.14
C ARG A 85 6.43 -7.27 -11.16
N LEU A 86 5.35 -7.92 -10.72
CA LEU A 86 4.24 -8.31 -11.57
C LEU A 86 3.54 -7.08 -12.15
N GLU A 87 3.29 -6.04 -11.33
CA GLU A 87 2.64 -4.82 -11.81
C GLU A 87 3.54 -4.01 -12.75
N LEU A 88 4.84 -3.92 -12.47
CA LEU A 88 5.81 -3.31 -13.38
C LEU A 88 5.94 -4.09 -14.70
N ALA A 89 5.83 -5.42 -14.67
CA ALA A 89 5.80 -6.23 -15.89
C ALA A 89 4.54 -5.95 -16.72
N ALA A 90 3.36 -5.83 -16.08
CA ALA A 90 2.13 -5.43 -16.77
C ALA A 90 2.23 -4.03 -17.39
N MET A 91 2.95 -3.11 -16.73
CA MET A 91 3.22 -1.77 -17.27
C MET A 91 4.01 -1.82 -18.58
N ARG A 92 5.00 -2.73 -18.68
CA ARG A 92 5.81 -2.91 -19.90
C ARG A 92 5.03 -3.47 -21.08
N THR A 93 3.97 -4.23 -20.82
CA THR A 93 3.16 -4.84 -21.88
C THR A 93 2.11 -3.88 -22.46
N HIS A 94 2.11 -2.61 -22.04
CA HIS A 94 1.13 -1.64 -22.53
C HIS A 94 1.34 -1.36 -24.03
N PRO A 95 0.28 -1.42 -24.86
CA PRO A 95 0.38 -1.07 -26.27
C PRO A 95 0.84 0.38 -26.46
N VAL A 96 1.69 0.60 -27.46
CA VAL A 96 2.26 1.91 -27.80
C VAL A 96 1.16 2.93 -28.10
N GLU A 97 0.13 2.50 -28.82
CA GLU A 97 -1.03 3.31 -29.18
C GLU A 97 -1.77 3.80 -27.95
N GLY A 98 -1.93 2.93 -26.95
CA GLY A 98 -2.60 3.26 -25.68
C GLY A 98 -1.82 4.28 -24.86
N ILE A 99 -0.49 4.19 -24.84
CA ILE A 99 0.36 5.16 -24.13
C ILE A 99 0.25 6.54 -24.78
N GLN A 100 0.31 6.59 -26.11
CA GLN A 100 0.21 7.84 -26.84
C GLN A 100 -1.17 8.49 -26.65
N ALA A 101 -2.23 7.68 -26.64
CA ALA A 101 -3.58 8.15 -26.34
C ALA A 101 -3.70 8.71 -24.92
N ASP A 102 -3.11 8.04 -23.92
CA ASP A 102 -3.07 8.53 -22.55
C ASP A 102 -2.35 9.87 -22.44
N LEU A 103 -1.20 10.03 -23.08
CA LEU A 103 -0.46 11.30 -23.10
C LEU A 103 -1.28 12.41 -23.74
N GLU A 104 -1.94 12.13 -24.86
CA GLU A 104 -2.81 13.08 -25.55
C GLU A 104 -3.98 13.55 -24.66
N VAL A 105 -4.66 12.61 -23.98
CA VAL A 105 -5.73 12.91 -23.02
C VAL A 105 -5.25 13.77 -21.85
N LEU A 106 -3.99 13.62 -21.46
CA LEU A 106 -3.36 14.42 -20.41
C LEU A 106 -2.78 15.74 -20.91
N GLY A 107 -2.78 16.00 -22.22
CA GLY A 107 -2.13 17.17 -22.83
C GLY A 107 -0.61 17.15 -22.71
N LEU A 108 -0.03 15.96 -22.59
CA LEU A 108 1.41 15.72 -22.50
C LEU A 108 2.01 15.47 -23.89
N PRO A 109 3.30 15.81 -24.13
CA PRO A 109 3.95 15.55 -25.40
C PRO A 109 4.04 14.05 -25.67
N ARG A 110 3.85 13.67 -26.94
CA ARG A 110 4.06 12.30 -27.41
C ARG A 110 5.50 11.87 -27.18
N TYR A 111 5.70 10.62 -26.78
CA TYR A 111 7.04 10.05 -26.75
C TYR A 111 7.54 9.79 -28.18
N ALA A 112 8.78 10.17 -28.46
CA ALA A 112 9.47 9.82 -29.70
C ALA A 112 9.77 8.31 -29.76
N ASP A 113 10.17 7.73 -28.63
CA ASP A 113 10.35 6.29 -28.43
C ASP A 113 9.56 5.84 -27.19
N PRO A 114 8.31 5.38 -27.36
CA PRO A 114 7.45 4.98 -26.26
C PRO A 114 7.99 3.79 -25.47
N VAL A 115 8.67 2.84 -26.11
CA VAL A 115 9.19 1.65 -25.43
C VAL A 115 10.34 2.04 -24.51
N ALA A 116 11.28 2.84 -25.00
CA ALA A 116 12.37 3.35 -24.18
C ALA A 116 11.85 4.23 -23.03
N ALA A 117 10.84 5.06 -23.30
CA ALA A 117 10.23 5.91 -22.28
C ALA A 117 9.57 5.08 -21.16
N ILE A 118 8.79 4.04 -21.49
CA ILE A 118 8.21 3.14 -20.47
C ILE A 118 9.31 2.50 -19.64
N GLU A 119 10.35 1.93 -20.25
CA GLU A 119 11.42 1.26 -19.48
C GLU A 119 12.12 2.22 -18.53
N GLN A 120 12.27 3.49 -18.93
CA GLN A 120 12.80 4.52 -18.04
C GLN A 120 11.84 4.80 -16.88
N VAL A 121 10.54 4.95 -17.13
CA VAL A 121 9.51 5.14 -16.08
C VAL A 121 9.49 3.93 -15.13
N VAL A 122 9.45 2.71 -15.66
CA VAL A 122 9.48 1.46 -14.86
C VAL A 122 10.70 1.43 -13.96
N THR A 123 11.88 1.65 -14.53
CA THR A 123 13.15 1.59 -13.80
C THR A 123 13.20 2.64 -12.69
N THR A 124 12.70 3.85 -12.96
CA THR A 124 12.61 4.91 -11.95
C THR A 124 11.61 4.57 -10.85
N ILE A 125 10.45 3.97 -11.18
CA ILE A 125 9.47 3.51 -10.17
C ILE A 125 10.06 2.40 -9.31
N GLU A 126 10.75 1.42 -9.90
CA GLU A 126 11.37 0.31 -9.17
C GLU A 126 12.43 0.83 -8.19
N ALA A 127 13.33 1.71 -8.65
CA ALA A 127 14.34 2.32 -7.79
C ALA A 127 13.70 3.19 -6.68
N TYR A 128 12.63 3.92 -7.00
CA TYR A 128 11.88 4.68 -6.01
C TYR A 128 11.22 3.78 -4.97
N TRP A 129 10.56 2.71 -5.41
CA TRP A 129 9.89 1.73 -4.55
C TRP A 129 10.86 1.19 -3.49
N GLU A 130 12.02 0.71 -3.92
CA GLU A 130 13.05 0.14 -3.02
C GLU A 130 13.53 1.14 -1.95
N LEU A 131 13.63 2.42 -2.29
CA LEU A 131 14.13 3.46 -1.39
C LEU A 131 13.06 4.05 -0.47
N ALA A 132 11.83 4.18 -0.98
CA ALA A 132 10.79 5.01 -0.38
C ALA A 132 9.63 4.21 0.23
N VAL A 133 9.26 3.06 -0.35
CA VAL A 133 8.04 2.33 0.02
C VAL A 133 8.35 0.94 0.57
N ALA A 134 9.21 0.17 -0.10
CA ALA A 134 9.59 -1.19 0.29
C ALA A 134 10.01 -1.31 1.77
N PRO A 135 10.79 -0.37 2.36
CA PRO A 135 11.18 -0.45 3.77
C PRO A 135 10.00 -0.35 4.75
N TYR A 136 8.86 0.18 4.31
CA TYR A 136 7.64 0.37 5.11
C TYR A 136 6.51 -0.56 4.66
N TRP A 137 6.73 -1.31 3.58
CA TRP A 137 5.68 -2.10 2.93
C TRP A 137 5.02 -3.12 3.86
N PRO A 138 5.72 -3.86 4.74
CA PRO A 138 5.05 -4.78 5.66
C PRO A 138 3.99 -4.07 6.53
N ARG A 139 4.29 -2.87 7.03
CA ARG A 139 3.38 -2.08 7.87
C ARG A 139 2.22 -1.50 7.06
N ILE A 140 2.51 -0.93 5.89
CA ILE A 140 1.49 -0.43 4.97
C ILE A 140 0.53 -1.57 4.62
N ARG A 141 1.07 -2.70 4.15
CA ARG A 141 0.32 -3.88 3.73
C ARG A 141 -0.56 -4.42 4.85
N ALA A 142 -0.07 -4.50 6.10
CA ALA A 142 -0.89 -4.96 7.23
C ALA A 142 -2.14 -4.08 7.45
N VAL A 143 -1.99 -2.75 7.30
CA VAL A 143 -3.13 -1.81 7.38
C VAL A 143 -4.08 -2.00 6.20
N LEU A 144 -3.57 -2.15 4.98
CA LEU A 144 -4.39 -2.38 3.79
C LEU A 144 -5.14 -3.72 3.88
N GLU A 145 -4.50 -4.79 4.34
CA GLU A 145 -5.13 -6.11 4.55
C GLU A 145 -6.20 -6.08 5.65
N ALA A 146 -6.01 -5.27 6.69
CA ALA A 146 -7.04 -5.05 7.72
C ALA A 146 -8.26 -4.31 7.17
N ASP A 147 -8.05 -3.30 6.31
CA ASP A 147 -9.13 -2.62 5.62
C ASP A 147 -9.88 -3.58 4.69
N VAL A 148 -9.18 -4.36 3.86
CA VAL A 148 -9.80 -5.36 2.96
C VAL A 148 -10.70 -6.33 3.73
N ARG A 149 -10.25 -6.86 4.88
CA ARG A 149 -11.06 -7.76 5.72
C ARG A 149 -12.35 -7.08 6.21
N HIS A 150 -12.26 -5.82 6.63
CA HIS A 150 -13.42 -5.04 7.05
C HIS A 150 -14.38 -4.80 5.89
N ARG A 151 -13.89 -4.41 4.71
CA ARG A 151 -14.73 -4.18 3.53
C ARG A 151 -15.40 -5.45 3.04
N ALA A 152 -14.69 -6.57 3.06
CA ALA A 152 -15.25 -7.88 2.72
C ALA A 152 -16.38 -8.27 3.69
N PHE A 153 -16.22 -7.99 4.98
CA PHE A 153 -17.26 -8.21 5.99
C PHE A 153 -18.50 -7.33 5.76
N LEU A 154 -18.34 -6.05 5.43
CA LEU A 154 -19.47 -5.18 5.11
C LEU A 154 -20.20 -5.61 3.84
N LEU A 155 -19.45 -6.00 2.81
CA LEU A 155 -20.03 -6.53 1.59
C LEU A 155 -20.85 -7.79 1.86
N SER A 156 -20.36 -8.71 2.69
CA SER A 156 -21.06 -9.96 2.98
C SER A 156 -22.28 -9.79 3.89
N THR A 157 -22.27 -8.79 4.79
CA THR A 157 -23.34 -8.60 5.78
C THR A 157 -24.39 -7.57 5.40
N GLY A 158 -24.08 -6.57 4.56
CA GLY A 158 -25.06 -5.59 4.08
C GLY A 158 -24.87 -5.12 2.65
N GLY A 159 -24.12 -5.88 1.85
CA GLY A 159 -24.07 -5.72 0.40
C GLY A 159 -23.38 -4.43 -0.07
N SER A 160 -23.52 -4.15 -1.36
CA SER A 160 -22.85 -3.03 -2.03
C SER A 160 -23.20 -1.67 -1.44
N ARG A 161 -24.47 -1.47 -1.04
CA ARG A 161 -24.92 -0.20 -0.45
C ARG A 161 -24.13 0.12 0.82
N GLN A 162 -24.02 -0.85 1.74
CA GLN A 162 -23.28 -0.64 2.99
C GLN A 162 -21.79 -0.43 2.71
N LEU A 163 -21.20 -1.27 1.85
CA LEU A 163 -19.80 -1.15 1.45
C LEU A 163 -19.47 0.25 0.92
N PHE A 164 -20.19 0.73 -0.10
CA PHE A 164 -19.90 2.03 -0.72
C PHE A 164 -20.13 3.20 0.22
N SER A 165 -21.16 3.12 1.08
CA SER A 165 -21.41 4.16 2.09
C SER A 165 -20.30 4.27 3.14
N ASP A 166 -19.64 3.15 3.47
CA ASP A 166 -18.53 3.10 4.43
C ASP A 166 -17.18 3.51 3.80
N LEU A 167 -17.04 3.40 2.47
CA LEU A 167 -15.80 3.72 1.77
C LEU A 167 -15.47 5.21 1.79
N ASP A 168 -16.41 6.07 1.39
CA ASP A 168 -16.23 7.53 1.38
C ASP A 168 -17.61 8.22 1.28
N PRO A 169 -17.87 9.33 2.00
CA PRO A 169 -19.13 10.07 1.93
C PRO A 169 -19.46 10.67 0.54
N ASN A 170 -18.50 10.71 -0.38
CA ASN A 170 -18.69 11.15 -1.76
C ASN A 170 -19.18 10.03 -2.70
N LEU A 171 -19.36 8.82 -2.18
CA LEU A 171 -19.92 7.69 -2.88
C LEU A 171 -21.40 7.53 -2.53
N ARG A 172 -22.25 7.37 -3.53
CA ARG A 172 -23.68 7.11 -3.37
C ARG A 172 -24.06 5.91 -4.21
N TRP A 173 -24.56 4.86 -3.56
CA TRP A 173 -25.09 3.68 -4.24
C TRP A 173 -26.61 3.72 -4.28
N GLU A 174 -27.19 3.72 -5.48
CA GLU A 174 -28.63 3.78 -5.71
C GLU A 174 -28.99 3.12 -7.04
N ASP A 175 -30.03 2.28 -7.06
CA ASP A 175 -30.58 1.64 -8.27
C ASP A 175 -29.55 1.02 -9.23
N GLY A 176 -28.55 0.32 -8.68
CA GLY A 176 -27.50 -0.34 -9.47
C GLY A 176 -26.42 0.61 -10.01
N ARG A 177 -26.39 1.86 -9.53
CA ARG A 177 -25.43 2.89 -9.95
C ARG A 177 -24.58 3.32 -8.77
N LEU A 178 -23.28 3.48 -9.03
CA LEU A 178 -22.37 4.12 -8.10
C LEU A 178 -22.10 5.55 -8.55
N GLY A 179 -22.68 6.50 -7.83
CA GLY A 179 -22.38 7.91 -8.00
C GLY A 179 -21.12 8.33 -7.24
N VAL A 180 -20.19 9.00 -7.93
CA VAL A 180 -18.89 9.44 -7.40
C VAL A 180 -18.73 10.94 -7.58
N ARG A 181 -18.56 11.67 -6.47
CA ARG A 181 -18.22 13.10 -6.50
C ARG A 181 -16.70 13.30 -6.47
N LEU A 182 -16.11 13.53 -7.64
CA LEU A 182 -14.68 13.80 -7.81
C LEU A 182 -14.36 15.30 -7.67
N ARG A 183 -13.12 15.64 -7.25
CA ARG A 183 -12.68 17.04 -7.04
C ARG A 183 -12.66 17.88 -8.32
N ASN A 184 -12.48 17.24 -9.47
CA ASN A 184 -12.44 17.89 -10.77
C ASN A 184 -13.84 18.16 -11.35
N ASN A 185 -14.90 17.94 -10.56
CA ASN A 185 -16.31 18.14 -10.94
C ASN A 185 -16.71 17.43 -12.24
N LEU A 186 -16.00 16.35 -12.61
CA LEU A 186 -16.41 15.55 -13.76
C LEU A 186 -17.85 15.03 -13.58
N SER A 187 -18.55 15.01 -14.71
CA SER A 187 -19.92 14.54 -14.81
C SER A 187 -20.09 13.69 -16.05
N GLY A 188 -20.97 12.71 -15.96
CA GLY A 188 -21.25 11.78 -17.03
C GLY A 188 -21.47 10.38 -16.49
N THR A 189 -21.75 9.48 -17.42
CA THR A 189 -22.00 8.07 -17.16
C THR A 189 -20.83 7.26 -17.69
N VAL A 190 -20.38 6.29 -16.91
CA VAL A 190 -19.36 5.32 -17.29
C VAL A 190 -19.99 3.93 -17.22
N GLU A 191 -20.05 3.27 -18.36
CA GLU A 191 -20.41 1.86 -18.44
C GLU A 191 -19.18 1.02 -18.07
N LEU A 192 -19.38 0.01 -17.23
CA LEU A 192 -18.33 -0.92 -16.83
C LEU A 192 -18.11 -2.02 -17.87
N ASP A 193 -19.06 -2.22 -18.79
CA ASP A 193 -18.97 -3.14 -19.93
C ASP A 193 -18.62 -4.59 -19.55
N GLY A 194 -19.14 -5.09 -18.43
CA GLY A 194 -18.81 -6.44 -17.94
C GLY A 194 -17.39 -6.56 -17.38
N ARG A 195 -16.65 -5.46 -17.22
CA ARG A 195 -15.31 -5.49 -16.60
C ARG A 195 -15.38 -5.55 -15.07
N GLY A 196 -16.48 -5.10 -14.46
CA GLY A 196 -16.57 -4.92 -13.00
C GLY A 196 -15.71 -3.78 -12.46
N LEU A 197 -15.57 -3.71 -11.12
CA LEU A 197 -14.85 -2.63 -10.43
C LEU A 197 -13.79 -3.18 -9.47
N VAL A 198 -12.56 -2.68 -9.56
CA VAL A 198 -11.52 -2.90 -8.53
C VAL A 198 -11.62 -1.86 -7.44
N LEU A 199 -11.75 -2.30 -6.20
CA LEU A 199 -11.69 -1.47 -5.00
C LEU A 199 -10.29 -1.58 -4.40
N ALA A 200 -9.53 -0.48 -4.45
CA ALA A 200 -8.14 -0.46 -4.00
C ALA A 200 -7.97 0.44 -2.75
N PRO A 201 -7.83 -0.13 -1.54
CA PRO A 201 -7.45 0.66 -0.38
C PRO A 201 -6.03 1.19 -0.59
N SER A 202 -5.77 2.38 -0.06
CA SER A 202 -4.46 3.00 -0.20
C SER A 202 -4.07 3.78 1.03
N ALA A 203 -2.80 3.67 1.44
CA ALA A 203 -2.27 4.38 2.59
C ALA A 203 -1.96 5.84 2.28
N PHE A 204 -1.67 6.13 1.01
CA PHE A 204 -1.33 7.45 0.50
C PHE A 204 -2.48 8.10 -0.29
N ALA A 205 -3.61 7.42 -0.51
CA ALA A 205 -4.81 8.00 -1.11
C ALA A 205 -5.63 8.77 -0.07
N TRP A 206 -5.20 9.99 0.26
CA TRP A 206 -5.93 10.86 1.17
C TRP A 206 -6.19 12.23 0.52
N PRO A 207 -7.30 12.96 0.83
CA PRO A 207 -8.42 12.59 1.69
C PRO A 207 -9.57 11.85 1.01
N ARG A 208 -9.54 11.72 -0.32
CA ARG A 208 -10.73 11.33 -1.08
C ARG A 208 -10.41 10.21 -2.04
N VAL A 209 -11.48 9.54 -2.43
CA VAL A 209 -11.45 8.57 -3.52
C VAL A 209 -10.94 9.17 -4.83
N SER A 210 -10.32 8.32 -5.63
CA SER A 210 -10.03 8.61 -7.04
C SER A 210 -10.46 7.45 -7.90
N LEU A 211 -10.87 7.75 -9.12
CA LEU A 211 -11.36 6.76 -10.06
C LEU A 211 -10.53 6.76 -11.33
N LEU A 212 -10.11 5.57 -11.76
CA LEU A 212 -9.56 5.30 -13.08
C LEU A 212 -10.60 4.50 -13.86
N THR A 213 -11.07 5.01 -15.00
CA THR A 213 -12.07 4.34 -15.85
C THR A 213 -11.59 4.11 -17.28
N ALA A 214 -10.40 4.61 -17.62
CA ALA A 214 -9.86 4.56 -18.97
C ALA A 214 -9.67 3.10 -19.41
N PRO A 215 -10.28 2.70 -20.55
CA PRO A 215 -9.97 1.43 -21.20
C PRO A 215 -8.48 1.32 -21.54
N PRO A 216 -7.91 0.10 -21.66
CA PRO A 216 -8.59 -1.20 -21.60
C PRO A 216 -8.75 -1.76 -20.17
N TRP A 217 -8.32 -1.02 -19.15
CA TRP A 217 -8.23 -1.53 -17.80
C TRP A 217 -9.61 -1.74 -17.17
N GLN A 218 -9.68 -2.71 -16.26
CA GLN A 218 -10.81 -2.82 -15.33
C GLN A 218 -10.89 -1.49 -14.55
N PRO A 219 -12.07 -0.83 -14.51
CA PRO A 219 -12.23 0.38 -13.71
C PRO A 219 -11.77 0.17 -12.27
N LEU A 220 -11.10 1.17 -11.70
CA LEU A 220 -10.49 1.10 -10.37
C LEU A 220 -10.90 2.31 -9.55
N LEU A 221 -11.52 2.05 -8.39
CA LEU A 221 -11.80 3.02 -7.36
C LEU A 221 -10.77 2.87 -6.24
N ARG A 222 -9.85 3.82 -6.17
CA ARG A 222 -8.89 3.92 -5.06
C ARG A 222 -9.50 4.73 -3.92
N TYR A 223 -9.31 4.29 -2.69
CA TYR A 223 -9.90 4.95 -1.52
C TYR A 223 -8.93 4.98 -0.33
N PRO A 224 -9.08 5.95 0.61
CA PRO A 224 -8.27 6.00 1.82
C PRO A 224 -8.51 4.77 2.69
N ALA A 225 -7.45 4.02 3.01
CA ALA A 225 -7.56 2.89 3.93
C ALA A 225 -7.89 3.35 5.35
N ARG A 226 -8.61 2.53 6.10
CA ARG A 226 -8.78 2.73 7.54
C ARG A 226 -7.46 2.47 8.26
N GLY A 227 -7.20 3.22 9.34
CA GLY A 227 -6.01 3.02 10.17
C GLY A 227 -4.71 3.58 9.60
N THR A 228 -4.76 4.40 8.55
CA THR A 228 -3.53 4.99 7.95
C THR A 228 -2.75 5.88 8.90
N ALA A 229 -3.42 6.49 9.90
CA ALA A 229 -2.77 7.27 10.94
C ALA A 229 -1.76 6.46 11.76
N THR A 230 -2.03 5.16 11.94
CA THR A 230 -1.17 4.27 12.70
C THR A 230 -0.02 3.70 11.87
N ILE A 231 0.21 4.14 10.61
CA ILE A 231 1.34 3.67 9.78
C ILE A 231 2.64 4.39 10.13
N TRP A 232 2.57 5.60 10.68
CA TRP A 232 3.77 6.40 10.97
C TRP A 232 3.98 6.67 12.45
N GLU A 233 3.09 6.15 13.29
CA GLU A 233 3.27 6.09 14.73
C GLU A 233 4.47 5.21 15.04
N SER A 234 5.67 5.78 14.99
CA SER A 234 6.87 5.11 15.46
C SER A 234 6.68 4.79 16.94
N ARG A 235 6.30 3.55 17.24
CA ARG A 235 6.70 2.92 18.50
C ARG A 235 7.80 1.90 18.20
N PRO A 236 9.07 2.31 18.00
CA PRO A 236 10.10 1.56 18.70
C PRO A 236 9.80 1.78 20.18
N ALA A 237 8.94 0.94 20.77
CA ALA A 237 8.76 0.97 22.21
C ALA A 237 10.17 0.82 22.78
N VAL A 238 10.69 1.80 23.51
CA VAL A 238 11.86 1.50 24.35
C VAL A 238 11.45 0.27 25.15
N PRO A 239 12.26 -0.83 25.18
CA PRO A 239 11.83 -2.06 25.82
C PRO A 239 11.34 -1.72 27.22
N SER A 240 10.06 -2.03 27.51
CA SER A 240 9.44 -1.64 28.78
C SER A 240 10.37 -2.03 29.92
N HIS A 241 10.72 -1.07 30.78
CA HIS A 241 11.62 -1.33 31.89
C HIS A 241 11.04 -2.37 32.84
N ALA A 242 9.72 -2.34 33.05
CA ALA A 242 9.00 -3.35 33.82
C ALA A 242 9.12 -4.74 33.18
N LEU A 243 8.84 -4.85 31.88
CA LEU A 243 8.96 -6.12 31.18
C LEU A 243 10.42 -6.64 31.16
N ALA A 244 11.37 -5.76 30.92
CA ALA A 244 12.79 -6.08 30.92
C ALA A 244 13.29 -6.57 32.29
N ARG A 245 12.65 -6.19 33.41
CA ARG A 245 12.93 -6.74 34.74
C ARG A 245 12.40 -8.16 34.92
N VAL A 246 11.30 -8.52 34.25
CA VAL A 246 10.67 -9.84 34.37
C VAL A 246 11.32 -10.85 33.44
N ILE A 247 11.44 -10.51 32.15
CA ILE A 247 11.94 -11.43 31.12
C ILE A 247 13.40 -11.17 30.74
N GLY A 248 14.03 -10.14 31.29
CA GLY A 248 15.40 -9.75 30.94
C GLY A 248 15.48 -8.88 29.69
N ARG A 249 16.46 -7.96 29.71
CA ARG A 249 16.68 -6.95 28.64
C ARG A 249 16.79 -7.54 27.23
N PRO A 250 17.54 -8.64 26.97
CA PRO A 250 17.65 -9.18 25.62
C PRO A 250 16.31 -9.65 25.05
N LYS A 251 15.50 -10.36 25.84
CA LYS A 251 14.18 -10.86 25.41
C LYS A 251 13.17 -9.73 25.23
N ALA A 252 13.14 -8.74 26.13
CA ALA A 252 12.29 -7.56 25.98
C ALA A 252 12.63 -6.74 24.74
N ARG A 253 13.93 -6.59 24.42
CA ARG A 253 14.39 -5.90 23.21
C ARG A 253 14.06 -6.67 21.94
N LEU A 254 14.21 -8.00 21.95
CA LEU A 254 13.78 -8.84 20.81
C LEU A 254 12.27 -8.75 20.59
N LEU A 255 11.45 -8.90 21.64
CA LEU A 255 10.00 -8.73 21.53
C LEU A 255 9.67 -7.35 20.98
N THR A 256 10.26 -6.29 21.51
CA THR A 256 10.12 -4.91 20.99
C THR A 256 10.36 -4.83 19.47
N LEU A 257 11.48 -5.36 18.98
CA LEU A 257 11.82 -5.32 17.56
C LEU A 257 10.88 -6.19 16.71
N LEU A 258 10.34 -7.27 17.28
CA LEU A 258 9.40 -8.19 16.65
C LEU A 258 7.97 -7.64 16.50
N HIS A 259 7.75 -6.34 16.68
CA HIS A 259 6.54 -5.70 16.15
C HIS A 259 6.47 -5.82 14.62
N GLU A 260 7.63 -6.00 13.97
CA GLU A 260 7.75 -6.42 12.57
C GLU A 260 8.44 -7.79 12.49
N PRO A 261 7.98 -8.73 11.64
CA PRO A 261 8.63 -10.02 11.51
C PRO A 261 10.08 -9.91 11.04
N ALA A 262 11.01 -10.57 11.72
CA ALA A 262 12.43 -10.46 11.44
C ALA A 262 13.17 -11.81 11.57
N THR A 263 14.27 -11.94 10.83
CA THR A 263 15.17 -13.10 10.91
C THR A 263 16.10 -13.01 12.12
N THR A 264 16.65 -14.15 12.56
CA THR A 264 17.63 -14.20 13.65
C THR A 264 18.86 -13.32 13.37
N THR A 265 19.35 -13.28 12.13
CA THR A 265 20.52 -12.48 11.74
C THR A 265 20.24 -10.98 11.77
N GLN A 266 19.06 -10.54 11.30
CA GLN A 266 18.63 -9.15 11.42
C GLN A 266 18.52 -8.73 12.90
N LEU A 267 17.90 -9.58 13.73
CA LEU A 267 17.73 -9.31 15.15
C LEU A 267 19.06 -9.26 15.90
N ALA A 268 20.01 -10.14 15.59
CA ALA A 268 21.36 -10.09 16.12
C ALA A 268 22.05 -8.75 15.81
N ALA A 269 22.00 -8.31 14.55
CA ALA A 269 22.59 -7.05 14.11
C ALA A 269 21.96 -5.83 14.83
N LEU A 270 20.63 -5.81 14.98
CA LEU A 270 19.90 -4.71 15.61
C LEU A 270 20.05 -4.65 17.14
N THR A 271 20.34 -5.79 17.77
CA THR A 271 20.47 -5.88 19.24
C THR A 271 21.93 -5.83 19.72
N GLY A 272 22.89 -6.08 18.83
CA GLY A 272 24.30 -6.29 19.20
C GLY A 272 24.57 -7.68 19.80
N LEU A 273 23.61 -8.60 19.70
CA LEU A 273 23.79 -10.00 20.13
C LEU A 273 24.54 -10.80 19.07
N THR A 274 25.18 -11.89 19.48
CA THR A 274 25.62 -12.92 18.53
C THR A 274 24.40 -13.62 17.91
N VAL A 275 24.54 -14.16 16.70
CA VAL A 275 23.46 -14.94 16.06
C VAL A 275 23.03 -16.12 16.93
N GLY A 276 23.98 -16.80 17.59
CA GLY A 276 23.70 -17.87 18.55
C GLY A 276 22.91 -17.38 19.77
N GLY A 277 23.30 -16.24 20.35
CA GLY A 277 22.57 -15.64 21.48
C GLY A 277 21.16 -15.18 21.12
N ALA A 278 20.98 -14.55 19.96
CA ALA A 278 19.67 -14.20 19.43
C ALA A 278 18.80 -15.45 19.21
N SER A 279 19.36 -16.51 18.62
CA SER A 279 18.67 -17.79 18.40
C SER A 279 18.21 -18.44 19.72
N GLN A 280 19.07 -18.42 20.74
CA GLN A 280 18.75 -18.97 22.06
C GLN A 280 17.58 -18.21 22.71
N HIS A 281 17.59 -16.88 22.66
CA HIS A 281 16.48 -16.08 23.20
C HIS A 281 15.18 -16.25 22.41
N LEU A 282 15.24 -16.34 21.08
CA LEU A 282 14.07 -16.60 20.23
C LEU A 282 13.47 -17.98 20.49
N THR A 283 14.32 -18.98 20.72
CA THR A 283 13.89 -20.32 21.14
C THR A 283 13.13 -20.27 22.46
N ALA A 284 13.68 -19.60 23.48
CA ALA A 284 13.00 -19.46 24.76
C ALA A 284 11.67 -18.68 24.65
N LEU A 285 11.63 -17.62 23.84
CA LEU A 285 10.40 -16.87 23.59
C LEU A 285 9.35 -17.71 22.83
N ARG A 286 9.78 -18.57 21.92
CA ARG A 286 8.91 -19.48 21.17
C ARG A 286 8.31 -20.52 22.11
N ASP A 287 9.15 -21.12 22.94
CA ASP A 287 8.73 -22.16 23.89
C ASP A 287 7.76 -21.60 24.95
N ALA A 288 7.88 -20.30 25.27
CA ALA A 288 6.92 -19.56 26.08
C ALA A 288 5.66 -19.10 25.32
N GLY A 289 5.52 -19.44 24.04
CA GLY A 289 4.37 -19.04 23.22
C GLY A 289 4.30 -17.55 22.87
N LEU A 290 5.40 -16.80 23.00
CA LEU A 290 5.46 -15.36 22.76
C LEU A 290 5.90 -14.99 21.33
N VAL A 291 6.57 -15.91 20.64
CA VAL A 291 6.94 -15.71 19.23
C VAL A 291 6.62 -16.94 18.41
N ARG A 292 6.25 -16.73 17.14
CA ARG A 292 5.98 -17.78 16.18
C ARG A 292 6.98 -17.73 15.04
N PRO A 293 7.68 -18.83 14.73
CA PRO A 293 8.51 -18.93 13.53
C PRO A 293 7.63 -19.19 12.30
N THR A 294 7.93 -18.50 11.21
CA THR A 294 7.34 -18.73 9.88
C THR A 294 8.47 -18.85 8.87
N ARG A 295 8.48 -19.93 8.09
CA ARG A 295 9.47 -20.13 7.02
C ARG A 295 9.02 -19.38 5.77
N ILE A 296 9.88 -18.50 5.27
CA ILE A 296 9.70 -17.79 4.00
C ILE A 296 10.92 -18.08 3.13
N GLY A 297 10.74 -18.90 2.10
CA GLY A 297 11.83 -19.37 1.24
C GLY A 297 12.92 -20.08 2.03
N ARG A 298 14.14 -19.53 1.99
CA ARG A 298 15.33 -20.08 2.67
C ARG A 298 15.54 -19.53 4.09
N SER A 299 14.66 -18.64 4.56
CA SER A 299 14.80 -17.94 5.83
C SER A 299 13.65 -18.26 6.78
N ILE A 300 13.93 -18.16 8.08
CA ILE A 300 12.91 -18.23 9.13
C ILE A 300 12.76 -16.83 9.70
N LEU A 301 11.55 -16.30 9.66
CA LEU A 301 11.17 -15.07 10.35
C LEU A 301 10.46 -15.43 11.65
N TYR A 302 10.68 -14.63 12.67
CA TYR A 302 9.94 -14.67 13.91
C TYR A 302 8.96 -13.50 13.92
N ALA A 303 7.76 -13.71 14.46
CA ALA A 303 6.77 -12.67 14.72
C ALA A 303 6.21 -12.86 16.14
N ARG A 304 5.68 -11.80 16.76
CA ARG A 304 4.94 -11.92 18.02
C ARG A 304 3.68 -12.77 17.83
N THR A 305 3.28 -13.46 18.89
CA THR A 305 1.94 -14.06 19.00
C THR A 305 0.96 -13.04 19.57
N GLU A 306 -0.34 -13.34 19.53
CA GLU A 306 -1.38 -12.52 20.18
C GLU A 306 -1.10 -12.32 21.68
N THR A 307 -0.63 -13.37 22.37
CA THR A 307 -0.20 -13.30 23.77
C THR A 307 0.92 -12.29 24.00
N ALA A 308 1.91 -12.24 23.09
CA ALA A 308 2.97 -11.27 23.19
C ALA A 308 2.50 -9.85 22.86
N GLU A 309 1.55 -9.67 21.94
CA GLU A 309 0.98 -8.34 21.68
C GLU A 309 0.22 -7.80 22.91
N ALA A 310 -0.60 -8.63 23.55
CA ALA A 310 -1.29 -8.26 24.79
C ALA A 310 -0.29 -7.88 25.90
N LEU A 311 0.74 -8.70 26.10
CA LEU A 311 1.81 -8.43 27.07
C LEU A 311 2.54 -7.10 26.80
N MET A 312 2.84 -6.82 25.53
CA MET A 312 3.54 -5.59 25.14
C MET A 312 2.66 -4.34 25.30
N ALA A 313 1.34 -4.47 25.12
CA ALA A 313 0.39 -3.38 25.34
C ALA A 313 0.31 -3.00 26.83
N GLU A 314 0.05 -3.98 27.71
CA GLU A 314 -0.04 -3.80 29.17
C GLU A 314 1.25 -3.21 29.77
N ALA A 315 2.40 -3.69 29.29
CA ALA A 315 3.71 -3.23 29.76
C ALA A 315 4.08 -1.81 29.30
N SER A 316 3.32 -1.21 28.39
CA SER A 316 3.53 0.15 27.88
C SER A 316 2.70 1.22 28.60
N GLU A 317 1.77 0.85 29.46
CA GLU A 317 0.87 1.77 30.20
C GLU A 317 1.44 2.24 31.55
N HIS A 318 2.65 1.79 31.92
CA HIS A 318 3.37 2.11 33.16
C HIS A 318 4.78 2.65 32.88
#